data_AF-A0A2V8YFQ0-F1
#
_entry.id   AF-A0A2V8YFQ0-F1
#
_cell.length_a   1.000
_cell.length_b   1.000
_cell.length_c   1.000
_cell.angle_alpha   90.00
_cell.angle_beta   90.00
_cell.angle_gamma   90.00
#
_symmetry.space_group_name_H-M   'P 1'
#
loop_
_entity.id
_entity.type
_entity.pdbx_description
1 polymer ?
#
loop_
_entity_poly.entity_id
_entity_poly.type
_entity_poly.pdbx_seq_one_letter_code
_entity_poly.pdbx_strand_id
1 'polypeptide(L)' 'MVARAKMILLAHQGLANDQIADRLSTRREIVSRWRKRFFEKRLAGLEDCQRPGRPRVFPPRAGRAG' A
#
# COMPACT_ATOMS: atom_id res chain seq x y z
N MET A 1 6.12 -5.58 -5.33
CA MET A 1 4.91 -4.83 -5.78
C MET A 1 3.83 -5.68 -6.48
N VAL A 2 3.92 -7.02 -6.59
CA VAL A 2 2.99 -7.76 -7.48
C VAL A 2 1.72 -8.31 -6.80
N ALA A 3 1.79 -8.70 -5.52
CA ALA A 3 0.67 -9.36 -4.84
C ALA A 3 -0.59 -8.49 -4.68
N ARG A 4 -0.44 -7.18 -4.54
CA ARG A 4 -1.55 -6.23 -4.30
C ARG A 4 -2.38 -5.99 -5.56
N ALA A 5 -1.72 -5.79 -6.70
CA ALA A 5 -2.39 -5.68 -7.99
C ALA A 5 -3.17 -6.96 -8.32
N LYS A 6 -2.57 -8.13 -8.04
CA LYS A 6 -3.25 -9.43 -8.19
C LYS A 6 -4.47 -9.57 -7.28
N MET A 7 -4.41 -9.12 -6.01
CA MET A 7 -5.60 -9.12 -5.13
C MET A 7 -6.77 -8.35 -5.74
N ILE A 8 -6.52 -7.14 -6.25
CA ILE A 8 -7.56 -6.26 -6.79
C ILE A 8 -8.12 -6.83 -8.10
N LEU A 9 -7.25 -7.38 -8.96
CA LEU A 9 -7.68 -8.03 -10.20
C LEU A 9 -8.60 -9.23 -9.91
N LEU A 10 -8.23 -10.09 -8.96
CA LEU A 10 -9.06 -11.23 -8.56
C LEU A 10 -10.37 -10.80 -7.89
N ALA A 11 -10.34 -9.73 -7.09
CA ALA A 11 -11.56 -9.16 -6.50
C ALA A 11 -12.48 -8.57 -7.58
N HIS A 12 -11.93 -8.00 -8.65
CA HIS A 12 -12.70 -7.51 -9.79
C HIS A 12 -13.30 -8.64 -10.63
N GLN A 13 -12.62 -9.79 -10.70
CA GLN A 13 -13.14 -11.02 -11.31
C GLN A 13 -14.28 -11.67 -10.49
N GLY A 14 -14.67 -11.08 -9.35
CA GLY A 14 -15.77 -11.57 -8.54
C GLY A 14 -15.38 -12.63 -7.50
N LEU A 15 -14.08 -12.88 -7.28
CA LEU A 15 -13.65 -13.81 -6.24
C LEU A 15 -13.91 -13.26 -4.83
N ALA A 16 -14.27 -14.17 -3.92
CA ALA A 16 -14.42 -13.84 -2.51
C ALA A 16 -13.07 -13.54 -1.86
N ASN A 17 -13.06 -12.68 -0.83
CA ASN A 17 -11.83 -12.27 -0.14
C ASN A 17 -11.06 -13.46 0.47
N ASP A 18 -11.78 -14.50 0.93
CA ASP A 18 -11.18 -15.73 1.45
C ASP A 18 -10.46 -16.53 0.37
N GLN A 19 -11.04 -16.67 -0.83
CA GLN A 19 -10.40 -17.36 -1.95
C GLN A 19 -9.16 -16.62 -2.47
N ILE A 20 -9.21 -15.29 -2.46
CA ILE A 20 -8.07 -14.44 -2.82
C ILE A 20 -6.96 -14.57 -1.78
N ALA A 21 -7.33 -14.60 -0.49
CA ALA A 21 -6.43 -14.79 0.62
C ALA A 21 -5.68 -16.12 0.52
N ASP A 22 -6.41 -17.20 0.28
CA ASP A 22 -5.87 -18.55 0.09
C ASP A 22 -4.89 -18.61 -1.10
N ARG A 23 -5.33 -18.15 -2.29
CA ARG A 23 -4.50 -18.15 -3.51
C ARG A 23 -3.22 -17.33 -3.41
N LEU A 24 -3.23 -16.25 -2.64
CA LEU A 24 -2.09 -15.35 -2.49
C LEU A 24 -1.32 -15.60 -1.18
N SER A 25 -1.69 -16.65 -0.43
CA SER A 25 -1.14 -16.96 0.89
C SER A 25 -1.08 -15.71 1.79
N THR A 26 -2.16 -14.94 1.79
CA THR A 26 -2.29 -13.71 2.54
C THR A 26 -3.51 -13.76 3.45
N ARG A 27 -3.65 -12.78 4.35
CA ARG A 27 -4.80 -12.74 5.27
C ARG A 27 -5.98 -12.03 4.62
N ARG A 28 -7.21 -12.53 4.87
CA ARG A 28 -8.45 -11.88 4.40
C ARG A 28 -8.55 -10.41 4.80
N GLU A 29 -8.03 -10.05 5.97
CA GLU A 29 -7.99 -8.67 6.46
C GLU A 29 -7.15 -7.75 5.58
N ILE A 30 -6.05 -8.27 5.02
CA ILE A 30 -5.21 -7.53 4.08
C ILE A 30 -6.01 -7.27 2.80
N VAL A 31 -6.71 -8.29 2.27
CA VAL A 31 -7.57 -8.14 1.08
C VAL A 31 -8.67 -7.10 1.32
N SER A 32 -9.39 -7.17 2.44
CA SER A 32 -10.42 -6.20 2.80
C SER A 32 -9.88 -4.77 2.94
N ARG A 33 -8.71 -4.61 3.57
CA ARG A 33 -8.03 -3.32 3.70
C ARG A 33 -7.67 -2.75 2.33
N TRP A 34 -7.13 -3.58 1.43
CA TRP A 34 -6.79 -3.16 0.06
C TRP A 34 -8.03 -2.85 -0.78
N ARG A 35 -9.14 -3.59 -0.63
CA ARG A 35 -10.42 -3.26 -1.28
C ARG A 35 -10.94 -1.90 -0.83
N LYS A 36 -10.92 -1.61 0.46
CA LYS A 36 -11.34 -0.29 0.97
C LYS A 36 -10.46 0.83 0.42
N ARG A 37 -9.14 0.63 0.44
CA ARG A 37 -8.16 1.57 -0.12
C ARG A 37 -8.32 1.80 -1.62
N PHE A 38 -8.64 0.74 -2.37
CA PHE A 38 -8.92 0.81 -3.80
C PHE A 38 -10.25 1.49 -4.09
N PHE A 39 -11.25 1.35 -3.23
CA PHE A 39 -12.50 2.10 -3.39
C PHE A 39 -12.26 3.60 -3.18
N GLU A 40 -11.46 3.98 -2.17
CA GLU A 40 -11.17 5.38 -1.84
C GLU A 40 -10.20 6.05 -2.84
N LYS A 41 -9.21 5.31 -3.37
CA LYS A 41 -8.12 5.88 -4.20
C LYS A 41 -7.97 5.26 -5.59
N ARG A 42 -8.76 4.24 -5.93
CA ARG A 42 -8.71 3.46 -7.19
C ARG A 42 -7.27 3.12 -7.60
N LEU A 43 -6.90 3.40 -8.85
CA LEU A 43 -5.61 3.08 -9.44
C LEU A 43 -4.46 3.85 -8.77
N ALA A 44 -4.72 5.09 -8.34
CA ALA A 44 -3.76 5.94 -7.64
C ALA A 44 -3.41 5.42 -6.22
N GLY A 45 -4.22 4.51 -5.67
CA GLY A 45 -3.93 3.82 -4.40
C GLY A 45 -3.15 2.51 -4.56
N LEU A 46 -3.05 1.99 -5.79
CA LEU A 46 -2.32 0.78 -6.13
C LEU A 46 -0.84 1.06 -6.39
N GLU A 47 -0.53 2.27 -6.86
CA GLU A 47 0.77 2.87 -6.65
C GLU A 47 0.95 3.03 -5.15
N ASP A 48 1.72 2.12 -4.56
CA ASP A 48 2.41 2.40 -3.32
C ASP A 48 3.24 3.64 -3.65
N CYS A 49 2.71 4.83 -3.37
CA CYS A 49 3.52 6.01 -3.20
C CYS A 49 4.56 5.57 -2.20
N GLN A 50 5.72 5.15 -2.71
CA GLN A 50 6.98 5.03 -2.03
C GLN A 50 6.99 6.26 -1.16
N ARG A 51 6.76 6.07 0.15
CA ARG A 51 6.53 7.15 1.10
C ARG A 51 7.50 8.24 0.70
N PRO A 52 7.09 9.42 0.20
CA PRO A 52 8.04 10.46 -0.11
C PRO A 52 8.78 10.65 1.20
N GLY A 53 10.03 10.20 1.20
CA GLY A 53 10.80 10.01 2.41
C GLY A 53 10.73 11.35 3.11
N ARG A 54 10.19 11.37 4.33
CA ARG A 54 10.19 12.56 5.17
C ARG A 54 11.55 13.22 4.97
N PRO A 55 11.66 14.44 4.40
CA PRO A 55 12.97 15.01 4.17
C PRO A 55 13.66 15.02 5.52
N ARG A 56 14.80 14.33 5.61
CA ARG A 56 15.69 14.47 6.75
C ARG A 56 16.24 15.88 6.66
N VAL A 57 15.49 16.84 7.16
CA VAL A 57 16.01 18.18 7.40
C VAL A 57 16.99 18.00 8.54
N PHE A 58 18.25 17.77 8.18
CA PHE A 58 19.37 17.90 9.10
C PHE A 58 19.48 19.40 9.37
N PRO A 59 19.10 19.92 10.56
CA PRO A 59 19.41 21.31 10.84
C PRO A 59 20.94 21.44 10.80
N PRO A 60 21.51 22.39 10.05
CA PRO A 60 22.93 22.66 10.17
C PRO A 60 23.18 23.06 11.63
N ARG A 61 24.12 22.38 12.28
CA ARG A 61 24.71 22.85 13.53
C ARG A 61 25.23 24.26 13.26
N ALA A 62 24.48 25.27 13.67
CA ALA A 62 25.01 26.62 13.74
C ALA A 62 26.17 26.58 14.74
N GLY A 63 27.37 26.74 14.17
CA GLY A 63 28.61 26.79 14.91
C GLY A 63 28.52 27.89 15.97
N ARG A 64 28.88 27.50 17.18
CA ARG A 64 29.21 28.40 18.28
C ARG A 64 30.46 29.18 17.87
N ALA A 65 30.29 30.41 17.38
CA ALA A 65 31.38 31.37 17.32
C ALA A 65 31.56 31.93 18.74
N GLY A 66 32.77 31.77 19.26
CA GLY A 66 33.24 32.44 20.47
C GLY A 66 33.79 33.82 20.16
#